data_AF-A0A317J0R0-F1
#
_entry.id   AF-A0A317J0R0-F1
#
_cell.length_a   1.000
_cell.length_b   1.000
_cell.length_c   1.000
_cell.angle_alpha   90.00
_cell.angle_beta   90.00
_cell.angle_gamma   90.00
#
_symmetry.space_group_name_H-M   'P 1'
#
loop_
_entity.id
_entity.type
_entity.pdbx_description
1 polymer ?
#
loop_
_entity_poly.entity_id
_entity_poly.type
_entity_poly.pdbx_seq_one_letter_code
_entity_poly.pdbx_strand_id
1 'polypeptide(L)'
;MKSLSQLQLESAVVFVRYRTMTLESLRLVRSILLRSAALCYAFLILSALIWIPLSETWTGLTSSWYHIPPERVNTIVIDFLSVAKFYAIFVLFVPGLAIHWTIKKEESKK
;
A
#
# COMPACT_ATOMS: atom_id res chain seq x y z
N MET A 1 -24.32 11.91 44.01
CA MET A 1 -24.77 10.87 43.06
C MET A 1 -24.99 11.54 41.71
N LYS A 2 -24.23 11.15 40.66
CA LYS A 2 -24.49 11.64 39.30
C LYS A 2 -25.83 11.09 38.81
N SER A 3 -26.63 11.94 38.17
CA SER A 3 -27.90 11.55 37.54
C SER A 3 -27.64 10.49 36.44
N LEU A 4 -28.52 9.51 36.30
CA LEU A 4 -28.50 8.51 35.21
C LEU A 4 -28.38 9.16 33.83
N SER A 5 -28.98 10.34 33.63
CA SER A 5 -28.86 11.10 32.38
C SER A 5 -27.45 11.62 32.11
N GLN A 6 -26.70 12.01 33.15
CA GLN A 6 -25.31 12.45 33.01
C GLN A 6 -24.39 11.29 32.66
N LEU A 7 -24.61 10.11 33.24
CA LEU A 7 -23.83 8.91 32.92
C LEU A 7 -24.04 8.47 31.46
N GLN A 8 -25.27 8.55 30.94
CA GLN A 8 -25.55 8.26 29.53
C GLN A 8 -24.87 9.26 28.59
N LEU A 9 -24.89 10.56 28.92
CA LEU A 9 -24.22 11.60 28.14
C LEU A 9 -22.70 11.40 28.10
N GLU A 10 -22.07 11.12 29.23
CA GLU A 10 -20.63 10.85 29.28
C GLU A 10 -20.25 9.62 28.45
N SER A 11 -21.04 8.53 28.54
CA SER A 11 -20.80 7.33 27.73
C SER A 11 -20.95 7.57 26.22
N ALA A 12 -21.92 8.39 25.81
CA ALA A 12 -22.14 8.76 24.42
C ALA A 12 -21.00 9.63 23.87
N VAL A 13 -20.53 10.62 24.64
CA VAL A 13 -19.41 11.48 24.25
C VAL A 13 -18.12 10.67 24.09
N VAL A 14 -17.84 9.76 25.02
CA VAL A 14 -16.69 8.86 24.95
C VAL A 14 -16.78 7.99 23.70
N PHE A 15 -17.93 7.36 23.43
CA PHE A 15 -18.13 6.54 22.24
C PHE A 15 -17.93 7.32 20.93
N VAL A 16 -18.49 8.53 20.83
CA VAL A 16 -18.30 9.41 19.67
C VAL A 16 -16.83 9.75 19.48
N ARG A 17 -16.12 10.08 20.57
CA ARG A 17 -14.70 10.43 20.54
C ARG A 17 -13.80 9.27 20.10
N TYR A 18 -14.09 8.05 20.57
CA TYR A 18 -13.41 6.84 20.10
C TYR A 18 -13.65 6.61 18.60
N ARG A 19 -14.91 6.71 18.16
CA ARG A 19 -15.27 6.54 16.75
C ARG A 19 -14.58 7.57 15.84
N THR A 20 -14.50 8.83 16.25
CA THR A 20 -13.83 9.87 15.45
C THR A 20 -12.34 9.62 15.34
N MET A 21 -11.67 9.25 16.44
CA MET A 21 -10.24 8.90 16.44
C MET A 21 -9.95 7.67 15.55
N THR A 22 -10.83 6.67 15.54
CA THR A 22 -10.67 5.49 14.67
C THR A 22 -10.86 5.81 13.19
N LEU A 23 -11.67 6.81 12.85
CA LEU A 23 -11.94 7.17 11.45
C LEU A 23 -10.79 8.01 10.88
N GLU A 24 -10.20 8.89 11.69
CA GLU A 24 -8.98 9.64 11.34
C GLU A 24 -7.80 8.70 11.09
N SER A 25 -7.58 7.72 11.97
CA SER A 25 -6.52 6.73 11.78
C SER A 25 -6.74 5.88 10.52
N LEU A 26 -7.98 5.45 10.24
CA LEU A 26 -8.33 4.75 8.99
C LEU A 26 -8.03 5.61 7.75
N ARG A 27 -8.33 6.92 7.78
CA ARG A 27 -8.03 7.84 6.68
C ARG A 27 -6.52 7.98 6.45
N LEU A 28 -5.72 8.03 7.51
CA LEU A 28 -4.26 8.06 7.43
C LEU A 28 -3.73 6.76 6.82
N VAL A 29 -4.14 5.61 7.33
CA VAL A 29 -3.72 4.28 6.83
C VAL A 29 -4.07 4.13 5.35
N ARG A 30 -5.30 4.51 4.94
CA ARG A 30 -5.69 4.53 3.52
C ARG A 30 -4.76 5.38 2.66
N SER A 31 -4.45 6.59 3.12
CA SER A 31 -3.60 7.53 2.38
C SER A 31 -2.19 6.98 2.22
N ILE A 32 -1.62 6.42 3.28
CA ILE A 32 -0.30 5.76 3.25
C ILE A 32 -0.34 4.58 2.27
N LEU A 33 -1.29 3.66 2.41
CA LEU A 33 -1.39 2.49 1.52
C LEU A 33 -1.51 2.88 0.04
N LEU A 34 -2.40 3.82 -0.29
CA LEU A 34 -2.59 4.25 -1.69
C LEU A 34 -1.41 5.05 -2.23
N ARG A 35 -0.78 5.92 -1.42
CA ARG A 35 0.42 6.65 -1.84
C ARG A 35 1.61 5.70 -2.02
N SER A 36 1.81 4.78 -1.09
CA SER A 36 2.83 3.74 -1.21
C SER A 36 2.57 2.84 -2.41
N ALA A 37 1.32 2.48 -2.70
CA ALA A 37 0.97 1.74 -3.91
C ALA A 37 1.34 2.53 -5.17
N ALA A 38 0.96 3.81 -5.24
CA ALA A 38 1.27 4.68 -6.36
C ALA A 38 2.79 4.84 -6.59
N LEU A 39 3.56 5.04 -5.51
CA LEU A 39 5.02 5.10 -5.57
C LEU A 39 5.62 3.77 -6.03
N CYS A 40 5.11 2.64 -5.54
CA CYS A 40 5.57 1.32 -5.94
C CYS A 40 5.30 1.06 -7.43
N TYR A 41 4.12 1.43 -7.93
CA TYR A 41 3.80 1.35 -9.36
C TYR A 41 4.67 2.26 -10.22
N ALA A 42 4.85 3.51 -9.81
CA ALA A 42 5.72 4.45 -10.52
C ALA A 42 7.15 3.91 -10.60
N PHE A 43 7.67 3.38 -9.49
CA PHE A 43 8.96 2.72 -9.44
C PHE A 43 9.03 1.52 -10.39
N LEU A 44 8.03 0.62 -10.37
CA LEU A 44 8.00 -0.54 -11.27
C LEU A 44 7.99 -0.16 -12.75
N ILE A 45 7.23 0.87 -13.11
CA ILE A 45 7.18 1.38 -14.49
C ILE A 45 8.54 1.97 -14.88
N LEU A 46 9.14 2.80 -14.02
CA LEU A 46 10.45 3.38 -14.27
C LEU A 46 11.53 2.30 -14.39
N SER A 47 11.53 1.30 -13.50
CA SER A 47 12.45 0.17 -13.56
C SER A 47 12.29 -0.61 -14.86
N ALA A 48 11.06 -0.86 -15.31
CA ALA A 48 10.80 -1.53 -16.59
C ALA A 48 11.29 -0.69 -17.77
N LEU A 49 11.05 0.62 -17.77
CA LEU A 49 11.48 1.55 -18.81
C LEU A 49 13.01 1.68 -18.90
N ILE A 50 13.72 1.55 -17.78
CA ILE A 50 15.19 1.55 -17.78
C ILE A 50 15.74 0.19 -18.18
N TRP A 51 15.11 -0.90 -17.72
CA TRP A 51 15.61 -2.26 -17.93
C TRP A 51 15.44 -2.72 -19.38
N ILE A 52 14.26 -2.53 -19.99
CA ILE A 52 13.95 -3.05 -21.33
C ILE A 52 14.93 -2.54 -22.41
N PRO A 53 15.14 -1.23 -22.59
CA PRO A 53 15.98 -0.72 -23.68
C PRO A 53 17.48 -0.93 -23.45
N LEU A 54 17.91 -1.10 -22.19
CA LEU A 54 19.32 -1.35 -21.85
C LEU A 54 19.57 -2.80 -21.38
N SER A 55 18.68 -3.72 -21.73
CA SER A 55 18.69 -5.08 -21.18
C SER A 55 19.99 -5.83 -21.45
N GLU A 56 20.58 -5.69 -22.64
CA GLU A 56 21.89 -6.28 -22.97
C GLU A 56 23.02 -5.69 -22.11
N THR A 57 23.07 -4.36 -21.99
CA THR A 57 24.05 -3.65 -21.16
C THR A 57 23.94 -4.05 -19.69
N TRP A 58 22.73 -4.04 -19.14
CA TRP A 58 22.47 -4.42 -17.76
C TRP A 58 22.78 -5.90 -17.51
N THR A 59 22.45 -6.80 -18.44
CA THR A 59 22.77 -8.22 -18.35
C THR A 59 24.27 -8.45 -18.36
N GLY A 60 25.01 -7.77 -19.24
CA GLY A 60 26.48 -7.85 -19.27
C GLY A 60 27.12 -7.32 -17.98
N LEU A 61 26.67 -6.17 -17.48
CA LEU A 61 27.15 -5.59 -16.23
C LEU A 61 26.85 -6.50 -15.02
N THR A 62 25.62 -6.97 -14.90
CA THR A 62 25.22 -7.83 -13.76
C THR A 62 25.88 -9.20 -13.82
N SER A 63 26.03 -9.79 -15.01
CA SER A 63 26.79 -11.03 -15.19
C SER A 63 28.25 -10.86 -14.78
N SER A 64 28.88 -9.74 -15.15
CA SER A 64 30.26 -9.41 -14.78
C SER A 64 30.43 -9.14 -13.27
N TRP A 65 29.56 -8.33 -12.67
CA TRP A 65 29.65 -7.97 -11.25
C TRP A 65 29.33 -9.13 -10.31
N TYR A 66 28.30 -9.92 -10.65
CA TYR A 66 27.78 -10.98 -9.78
C TYR A 66 28.19 -12.40 -10.21
N HIS A 67 28.99 -12.53 -11.27
CA HIS A 67 29.46 -13.83 -11.80
C HIS A 67 28.32 -14.82 -12.09
N ILE A 68 27.15 -14.31 -12.48
CA ILE A 68 25.98 -15.11 -12.81
C ILE A 68 25.84 -15.27 -14.32
N PRO A 69 25.36 -16.43 -14.81
CA PRO A 69 25.11 -16.60 -16.23
C PRO A 69 24.03 -15.61 -16.71
N PRO A 70 24.18 -15.03 -17.91
CA PRO A 70 23.27 -14.00 -18.43
C PRO A 70 21.82 -14.49 -18.52
N GLU A 71 21.64 -15.78 -18.77
CA GLU A 71 20.34 -16.46 -18.80
C GLU A 71 19.58 -16.32 -17.47
N ARG A 72 20.30 -16.37 -16.35
CA ARG A 72 19.71 -16.30 -14.99
C ARG A 72 19.33 -14.87 -14.61
N VAL A 73 19.97 -13.86 -15.19
CA VAL A 73 19.66 -12.43 -14.93
C VAL A 73 18.20 -12.14 -15.27
N ASN A 74 17.74 -12.58 -16.45
CA ASN A 74 16.36 -12.37 -16.86
C ASN A 74 15.35 -13.06 -15.94
N THR A 75 15.63 -14.28 -15.50
CA THR A 75 14.77 -14.98 -14.53
C THR A 75 14.66 -14.22 -13.22
N ILE A 76 15.79 -13.71 -12.69
CA ILE A 76 15.83 -12.94 -11.44
C ILE A 76 15.00 -11.66 -11.57
N VAL A 77 15.15 -10.93 -12.68
CA VAL A 77 14.41 -9.68 -12.89
C VAL A 77 12.91 -9.92 -13.06
N ILE A 78 12.52 -10.96 -13.80
CA ILE A 78 11.11 -11.33 -13.94
C ILE A 78 10.51 -11.72 -12.59
N ASP A 79 11.23 -12.50 -11.79
CA ASP A 79 10.78 -12.92 -10.46
C ASP A 79 10.63 -11.71 -9.52
N PHE A 80 11.63 -10.83 -9.48
CA PHE A 80 11.56 -9.57 -8.74
C PHE A 80 10.37 -8.71 -9.15
N LEU A 81 10.16 -8.50 -10.45
CA LEU A 81 9.02 -7.73 -10.96
C LEU A 81 7.68 -8.40 -10.61
N SER A 82 7.62 -9.73 -10.62
CA SER A 82 6.42 -10.49 -10.29
C SER A 82 6.07 -10.35 -8.80
N VAL A 83 7.04 -10.51 -7.91
CA VAL A 83 6.86 -10.31 -6.47
C VAL A 83 6.51 -8.86 -6.15
N ALA A 84 7.17 -7.90 -6.77
CA ALA A 84 6.89 -6.49 -6.56
C ALA A 84 5.48 -6.09 -7.05
N LYS A 85 5.04 -6.61 -8.22
CA LYS A 85 3.66 -6.44 -8.69
C LYS A 85 2.66 -7.05 -7.72
N PHE A 86 2.92 -8.26 -7.23
CA PHE A 86 2.06 -8.92 -6.26
C PHE A 86 1.92 -8.09 -4.98
N TYR A 87 3.04 -7.61 -4.44
CA TYR A 87 3.06 -6.74 -3.26
C TYR A 87 2.28 -5.44 -3.51
N ALA A 88 2.53 -4.76 -4.62
CA ALA A 88 1.84 -3.51 -4.97
C ALA A 88 0.31 -3.68 -5.03
N ILE A 89 -0.16 -4.77 -5.64
CA ILE A 89 -1.59 -5.06 -5.78
C ILE A 89 -2.19 -5.53 -4.45
N PHE A 90 -1.70 -6.65 -3.92
CA PHE A 90 -2.41 -7.38 -2.87
C PHE A 90 -2.10 -6.87 -1.47
N VAL A 91 -0.93 -6.25 -1.25
CA VAL A 91 -0.55 -5.76 0.08
C VAL A 91 -0.84 -4.27 0.21
N LEU A 92 -0.70 -3.48 -0.85
CA LEU A 92 -0.92 -2.04 -0.79
C LEU A 92 -2.27 -1.63 -1.37
N PHE A 93 -2.52 -1.93 -2.64
CA PHE A 93 -3.67 -1.39 -3.36
C PHE A 93 -5.01 -1.96 -2.86
N VAL A 94 -5.14 -3.29 -2.79
CA VAL A 94 -6.38 -3.96 -2.36
C VAL A 94 -6.78 -3.56 -0.94
N PRO A 95 -5.89 -3.60 0.08
CA PRO A 95 -6.24 -3.15 1.42
C PRO A 95 -6.55 -1.65 1.48
N GLY A 96 -5.82 -0.83 0.71
CA GLY A 96 -6.11 0.60 0.57
C GLY A 96 -7.52 0.86 0.01
N LEU A 97 -7.93 0.08 -1.00
CA LEU A 97 -9.26 0.18 -1.61
C LEU A 97 -10.37 -0.31 -0.66
N ALA A 98 -10.12 -1.42 0.06
CA ALA A 98 -11.04 -1.95 1.04
C ALA A 98 -11.32 -0.93 2.17
N ILE A 99 -10.28 -0.26 2.67
CA ILE A 99 -10.43 0.82 3.64
C ILE A 99 -11.16 2.02 3.01
N HIS A 100 -10.86 2.38 1.76
CA HIS A 100 -11.57 3.46 1.07
C HIS A 100 -13.08 3.22 1.02
N TRP A 101 -13.51 2.01 0.66
CA TRP A 101 -14.92 1.63 0.59
C TRP A 101 -15.57 1.58 1.98
N THR A 102 -14.83 1.09 2.99
CA THR A 102 -15.29 1.04 4.37
C THR A 102 -15.56 2.45 4.92
N ILE A 103 -14.64 3.39 4.71
CA ILE A 103 -14.82 4.80 5.12
C ILE A 103 -16.02 5.41 4.38
N LYS A 104 -16.13 5.22 3.06
CA LYS A 104 -17.24 5.74 2.27
C LYS A 104 -18.60 5.24 2.78
N LYS A 105 -18.69 3.96 3.17
CA LYS A 105 -19.90 3.36 3.75
C LYS A 105 -20.24 3.91 5.14
N GLU A 106 -19.23 4.22 5.96
CA GLU A 106 -19.46 4.84 7.28
C GLU A 106 -19.85 6.31 7.16
N GLU A 107 -19.31 7.03 6.18
CA GLU A 107 -19.69 8.42 5.87
C GLU A 107 -21.13 8.52 5.36
N SER A 108 -21.62 7.54 4.58
CA SER A 108 -22.99 7.54 4.05
C SER A 108 -24.07 7.16 5.07
N LYS A 109 -23.69 6.68 6.27
CA LYS A 109 -24.62 6.35 7.36
C LYS A 109 -24.83 7.52 8.33
N LYS A 110 -24.05 8.59 8.21
CA LYS A 110 -24.26 9.85 8.92
C LYS A 110 -25.23 10.72 8.13
#